data_AF-A0A2S2QRM2-F1
#
_entry.id   AF-A0A2S2QRM2-F1
#
_cell.length_a   1.000
_cell.length_b   1.000
_cell.length_c   1.000
_cell.angle_alpha   90.00
_cell.angle_beta   90.00
_cell.angle_gamma   90.00
#
_symmetry.space_group_name_H-M   'P 1'
#
loop_
_entity.id
_entity.type
_entity.pdbx_description
1 polymer ?
#
loop_
_entity_poly.entity_id
_entity_poly.type
_entity_poly.pdbx_seq_one_letter_code
_entity_poly.pdbx_strand_id
1 'polypeptide(L)'
;MAQQQKDLTVNYKTLPKFSVVDFEFALYDDLLYLISGAISHSDSVENDVTKFEGIPIRIDKDGKTMNMTRREQSKVLSFFRRILAPKKLAQFKAFKMEMDNGFKLCYTNLTRNIIANHFNFENRNNIILVWNGSTDVIILERLRIWNAVVNLEAYDVYNNGDFFLRLTFLRTKQLIAQVPLGKFYKNGRLLSLTEAHDIICWDSHEITYLHDPRVDVILTKCLFNYLVNEETFEKILKKTLVLAESS
;
A
#
# COMPACT_ATOMS: atom_id res chain seq x y z
N MET A 1 -40.40 24.88 20.61
CA MET A 1 -40.44 25.08 19.15
C MET A 1 -39.14 24.56 18.57
N ALA A 2 -39.26 23.78 17.50
CA ALA A 2 -38.30 22.79 17.03
C ALA A 2 -36.91 23.35 16.65
N GLN A 3 -35.88 22.68 17.14
CA GLN A 3 -34.50 22.85 16.70
C GLN A 3 -34.37 22.08 15.38
N GLN A 4 -34.28 22.80 14.26
CA GLN A 4 -34.10 22.22 12.93
C GLN A 4 -32.75 21.48 12.88
N GLN A 5 -32.82 20.16 12.88
CA GLN A 5 -31.75 19.28 12.47
C GLN A 5 -31.62 19.42 10.95
N LYS A 6 -30.65 20.23 10.50
CA LYS A 6 -30.26 20.26 9.09
C LYS A 6 -29.56 18.94 8.80
N ASP A 7 -30.31 17.99 8.24
CA ASP A 7 -29.72 16.89 7.49
C ASP A 7 -28.98 17.47 6.28
N LEU A 8 -27.70 17.75 6.47
CA LEU A 8 -26.76 17.93 5.37
C LEU A 8 -26.73 16.60 4.62
N THR A 9 -27.41 16.57 3.47
CA THR A 9 -27.27 15.48 2.50
C THR A 9 -25.82 15.45 2.07
N VAL A 10 -25.02 14.59 2.70
CA VAL A 10 -23.61 14.44 2.38
C VAL A 10 -23.53 13.95 0.94
N ASN A 11 -22.95 14.76 0.06
CA ASN A 11 -22.71 14.31 -1.31
C ASN A 11 -21.51 13.37 -1.30
N TYR A 12 -21.78 12.07 -1.18
CA TYR A 12 -20.76 11.01 -1.20
C TYR A 12 -19.87 11.04 -2.45
N LYS A 13 -20.32 11.69 -3.55
CA LYS A 13 -19.49 11.93 -4.76
C LYS A 13 -18.42 13.01 -4.57
N THR A 14 -18.28 13.61 -3.39
CA THR A 14 -17.23 14.62 -3.11
C THR A 14 -16.31 14.20 -1.98
N LEU A 15 -16.61 13.09 -1.30
CA LEU A 15 -15.80 12.59 -0.22
C LEU A 15 -14.50 11.95 -0.72
N PRO A 16 -13.41 12.03 0.05
CA PRO A 16 -12.19 11.27 -0.20
C PRO A 16 -12.47 9.78 -0.28
N LYS A 17 -11.79 9.11 -1.21
CA LYS A 17 -11.79 7.65 -1.34
C LYS A 17 -10.55 7.07 -0.66
N PHE A 18 -10.56 5.76 -0.40
CA PHE A 18 -9.33 5.06 -0.03
C PHE A 18 -8.65 4.55 -1.30
N SER A 19 -7.37 4.85 -1.45
CA SER A 19 -6.51 4.34 -2.51
C SER A 19 -5.54 3.34 -1.90
N VAL A 20 -5.77 2.05 -2.18
CA VAL A 20 -4.90 0.95 -1.76
C VAL A 20 -3.67 0.94 -2.66
N VAL A 21 -2.48 0.95 -2.07
CA VAL A 21 -1.21 0.99 -2.81
C VAL A 21 -0.19 0.04 -2.21
N ASP A 22 0.64 -0.52 -3.09
CA ASP A 22 1.88 -1.23 -2.75
C ASP A 22 2.99 -0.82 -3.72
N PHE A 23 4.23 -0.77 -3.24
CA PHE A 23 5.40 -0.36 -4.03
C PHE A 23 6.56 -1.35 -3.87
N GLU A 24 7.14 -1.74 -5.00
CA GLU A 24 8.41 -2.47 -5.02
C GLU A 24 9.57 -1.48 -5.17
N PHE A 25 10.55 -1.56 -4.27
CA PHE A 25 11.64 -0.58 -4.23
C PHE A 25 12.96 -1.16 -3.71
N ALA A 26 14.04 -0.42 -3.96
CA ALA A 26 15.35 -0.70 -3.43
C ALA A 26 15.99 0.56 -2.85
N LEU A 27 16.57 0.45 -1.66
CA LEU A 27 17.45 1.47 -1.10
C LEU A 27 18.91 1.06 -1.34
N TYR A 28 19.67 1.90 -2.03
CA TYR A 28 21.08 1.69 -2.30
C TYR A 28 21.81 3.02 -2.41
N ASP A 29 22.89 3.17 -1.64
CA ASP A 29 23.73 4.38 -1.64
C ASP A 29 22.90 5.66 -1.41
N ASP A 30 22.05 5.64 -0.37
CA ASP A 30 21.14 6.72 0.02
C ASP A 30 20.04 7.12 -0.99
N LEU A 31 20.03 6.45 -2.13
CA LEU A 31 19.05 6.62 -3.20
C LEU A 31 17.94 5.59 -3.06
N LEU A 32 16.72 6.04 -3.33
CA LEU A 32 15.55 5.19 -3.44
C LEU A 32 15.32 4.89 -4.91
N TYR A 33 15.28 3.62 -5.26
CA TYR A 33 14.92 3.15 -6.60
C TYR A 33 13.53 2.54 -6.51
N LEU A 34 12.53 3.24 -7.02
CA LEU A 34 11.20 2.69 -7.15
C LEU A 34 11.16 1.87 -8.44
N ILE A 35 10.84 0.59 -8.32
CA ILE A 35 10.98 -0.42 -9.39
C ILE A 35 9.65 -0.63 -10.07
N SER A 36 8.60 -0.79 -9.27
CA SER A 36 7.22 -0.89 -9.72
C SER A 36 6.29 -0.57 -8.56
N GLY A 37 4.98 -0.57 -8.82
CA GLY A 37 3.96 -0.46 -7.78
C GLY A 37 2.61 -0.80 -8.36
N ALA A 38 1.58 -0.75 -7.53
CA ALA A 38 0.20 -0.91 -7.98
C ALA A 38 -0.73 -0.07 -7.13
N ILE A 39 -1.88 0.29 -7.69
CA ILE A 39 -2.92 1.01 -6.99
C ILE A 39 -4.31 0.50 -7.37
N SER A 40 -5.23 0.50 -6.40
CA SER A 40 -6.65 0.31 -6.62
C SER A 40 -7.45 1.24 -5.71
N HIS A 41 -8.63 1.66 -6.16
CA HIS A 41 -9.51 2.52 -5.37
C HIS A 41 -10.58 1.68 -4.66
N SER A 42 -11.04 2.14 -3.49
CA SER A 42 -11.99 1.39 -2.66
C SER A 42 -13.36 1.13 -3.31
N ASP A 43 -13.76 1.96 -4.27
CA ASP A 43 -15.03 1.84 -4.98
C ASP A 43 -14.91 1.12 -6.33
N SER A 44 -13.70 0.79 -6.77
CA SER A 44 -13.51 -0.02 -7.98
C SER A 44 -13.76 -1.50 -7.69
N VAL A 45 -14.03 -2.28 -8.72
CA VAL A 45 -14.10 -3.73 -8.61
C VAL A 45 -12.74 -4.25 -8.09
N GLU A 46 -12.76 -5.34 -7.34
CA GLU A 46 -11.57 -5.84 -6.63
C GLU A 46 -10.33 -6.00 -7.51
N ASN A 47 -10.51 -6.54 -8.72
CA ASN A 47 -9.44 -6.80 -9.69
C ASN A 47 -9.08 -5.59 -10.56
N ASP A 48 -9.72 -4.43 -10.37
CA ASP A 48 -9.37 -3.20 -11.06
C ASP A 48 -8.15 -2.54 -10.39
N VAL A 49 -6.98 -3.01 -10.83
CA VAL A 49 -5.67 -2.62 -10.31
C VAL A 49 -4.83 -2.04 -11.43
N THR A 50 -4.39 -0.79 -11.26
CA THR A 50 -3.42 -0.15 -12.15
C THR A 50 -2.00 -0.48 -11.67
N LYS A 51 -1.20 -1.15 -12.50
CA LYS A 51 0.23 -1.38 -12.25
C LYS A 51 1.04 -0.17 -12.70
N PHE A 52 1.96 0.29 -11.88
CA PHE A 52 3.00 1.24 -12.21
C PHE A 52 4.26 0.49 -12.65
N GLU A 53 4.63 0.66 -13.91
CA GLU A 53 5.75 -0.04 -14.53
C GLU A 53 6.46 0.83 -15.59
N GLY A 54 7.64 0.39 -15.96
CA GLY A 54 8.57 1.09 -16.85
C GLY A 54 9.97 1.08 -16.27
N ILE A 55 10.84 1.93 -16.80
CA ILE A 55 12.21 2.04 -16.30
C ILE A 55 12.15 2.50 -14.84
N PRO A 56 12.76 1.76 -13.88
CA PRO A 56 12.77 2.14 -12.47
C PRO A 56 13.19 3.59 -12.28
N ILE A 57 12.55 4.31 -11.36
CA ILE A 57 12.90 5.71 -11.06
C ILE A 57 13.82 5.78 -9.84
N ARG A 58 14.94 6.47 -10.01
CA ARG A 58 15.83 6.90 -8.94
C ARG A 58 15.30 8.18 -8.32
N ILE A 59 15.19 8.21 -7.00
CA ILE A 59 14.73 9.34 -6.20
C ILE A 59 15.80 9.66 -5.16
N ASP A 60 16.33 10.89 -5.20
CA ASP A 60 17.28 11.35 -4.18
C ASP A 60 16.58 11.86 -2.92
N LYS A 61 17.37 12.31 -1.93
CA LYS A 61 16.86 12.79 -0.63
C LYS A 61 15.99 14.04 -0.76
N ASP A 62 16.21 14.82 -1.80
CA ASP A 62 15.45 16.04 -2.08
C ASP A 62 14.17 15.74 -2.88
N GLY A 63 13.93 14.50 -3.28
CA GLY A 63 12.77 14.09 -4.07
C GLY A 63 12.88 14.41 -5.56
N LYS A 64 14.10 14.63 -6.07
CA LYS A 64 14.34 14.72 -7.51
C LYS A 64 14.35 13.32 -8.10
N THR A 65 13.54 13.15 -9.16
CA THR A 65 13.34 11.87 -9.82
C THR A 65 14.06 11.81 -11.16
N MET A 66 14.75 10.70 -11.43
CA MET A 66 15.42 10.43 -12.71
C MET A 66 15.28 8.94 -13.05
N ASN A 67 15.22 8.59 -14.33
CA ASN A 67 15.23 7.17 -14.71
C ASN A 67 16.55 6.52 -14.30
N MET A 68 16.46 5.30 -13.78
CA MET A 68 17.59 4.45 -13.47
C MET A 68 18.34 4.11 -14.77
N THR A 69 19.65 4.18 -14.71
CA THR A 69 20.53 3.75 -15.80
C THR A 69 20.84 2.25 -15.71
N ARG A 70 21.22 1.61 -16.83
CA ARG A 70 21.69 0.21 -16.83
C ARG A 70 22.91 -0.02 -15.92
N ARG A 71 23.75 1.00 -15.75
CA ARG A 71 24.92 0.95 -14.86
C ARG A 71 24.48 0.90 -13.40
N GLU A 72 23.52 1.73 -13.00
CA GLU A 72 22.92 1.69 -11.66
C GLU A 72 22.19 0.37 -11.42
N GLN A 73 21.40 -0.10 -12.39
CA GLN A 73 20.74 -1.40 -12.35
C GLN A 73 21.73 -2.51 -12.01
N SER A 74 22.85 -2.58 -12.72
CA SER A 74 23.89 -3.60 -12.50
C SER A 74 24.50 -3.54 -11.09
N LYS A 75 24.72 -2.33 -10.57
CA LYS A 75 25.24 -2.12 -9.20
C LYS A 75 24.24 -2.58 -8.14
N VAL A 76 22.98 -2.15 -8.27
CA VAL A 76 21.90 -2.51 -7.36
C VAL A 76 21.69 -4.03 -7.36
N LEU A 77 21.57 -4.64 -8.54
CA LEU A 77 21.40 -6.10 -8.65
C LEU A 77 22.59 -6.87 -8.04
N SER A 78 23.82 -6.41 -8.24
CA SER A 78 25.01 -7.04 -7.63
C SER A 78 24.98 -6.95 -6.10
N PHE A 79 24.62 -5.79 -5.56
CA PHE A 79 24.49 -5.57 -4.13
C PHE A 79 23.40 -6.46 -3.51
N PHE A 80 22.18 -6.45 -4.07
CA PHE A 80 21.07 -7.27 -3.57
C PHE A 80 21.29 -8.76 -3.78
N ARG A 81 21.97 -9.18 -4.85
CA ARG A 81 22.38 -10.59 -5.03
C ARG A 81 23.22 -11.06 -3.85
N ARG A 82 24.20 -10.26 -3.43
CA ARG A 82 25.10 -10.61 -2.32
C ARG A 82 24.36 -10.74 -0.99
N ILE A 83 23.33 -9.92 -0.75
CA ILE A 83 22.61 -9.87 0.53
C ILE A 83 21.45 -10.87 0.58
N LEU A 84 20.64 -10.94 -0.49
CA LEU A 84 19.41 -11.73 -0.52
C LEU A 84 19.65 -13.17 -0.99
N ALA A 85 20.48 -13.39 -2.01
CA ALA A 85 20.60 -14.72 -2.63
C ALA A 85 21.02 -15.85 -1.66
N PRO A 86 21.88 -15.63 -0.64
CA PRO A 86 22.28 -16.71 0.28
C PRO A 86 21.12 -17.33 1.08
N LYS A 87 20.06 -16.56 1.36
CA LYS A 87 18.95 -17.01 2.21
C LYS A 87 17.57 -16.92 1.55
N LYS A 88 17.43 -16.08 0.52
CA LYS A 88 16.15 -15.71 -0.11
C LYS A 88 16.31 -15.63 -1.64
N LEU A 89 16.86 -16.69 -2.25
CA LEU A 89 17.14 -16.72 -3.69
C LEU A 89 15.89 -16.48 -4.54
N ALA A 90 14.73 -17.02 -4.15
CA ALA A 90 13.47 -16.80 -4.86
C ALA A 90 13.07 -15.32 -4.88
N GLN A 91 13.18 -14.62 -3.74
CA GLN A 91 12.90 -13.19 -3.64
C GLN A 91 13.85 -12.37 -4.51
N PHE A 92 15.15 -12.70 -4.48
CA PHE A 92 16.12 -12.04 -5.37
C PHE A 92 15.79 -12.26 -6.86
N LYS A 93 15.35 -13.47 -7.24
CA LYS A 93 14.94 -13.76 -8.63
C LYS A 93 13.72 -12.93 -9.04
N ALA A 94 12.70 -12.83 -8.19
CA ALA A 94 11.51 -12.01 -8.44
C ALA A 94 11.87 -10.53 -8.57
N PHE A 95 12.62 -9.99 -7.61
CA PHE A 95 13.16 -8.62 -7.64
C PHE A 95 13.94 -8.32 -8.93
N LYS A 96 14.85 -9.22 -9.32
CA LYS A 96 15.63 -9.06 -10.55
C LYS A 96 14.73 -9.08 -11.78
N MET A 97 13.73 -9.95 -11.81
CA MET A 97 12.79 -10.09 -12.93
C MET A 97 11.97 -8.80 -13.11
N GLU A 98 11.38 -8.27 -12.03
CA GLU A 98 10.66 -6.98 -12.06
C GLU A 98 11.55 -5.86 -12.58
N MET A 99 12.77 -5.74 -12.04
CA MET A 99 13.72 -4.71 -12.49
C MET A 99 14.10 -4.88 -13.96
N ASP A 100 14.36 -6.11 -14.43
CA ASP A 100 14.69 -6.37 -15.84
C ASP A 100 13.52 -6.09 -16.78
N ASN A 101 12.30 -6.41 -16.36
CA ASN A 101 11.08 -6.17 -17.14
C ASN A 101 10.86 -4.67 -17.35
N GLY A 102 11.09 -3.85 -16.31
CA GLY A 102 10.98 -2.39 -16.41
C GLY A 102 11.81 -1.78 -17.55
N PHE A 103 13.02 -2.30 -17.80
CA PHE A 103 13.86 -1.84 -18.90
C PHE A 103 13.55 -2.45 -20.28
N LYS A 104 12.65 -3.44 -20.37
CA LYS A 104 12.19 -4.02 -21.64
C LYS A 104 10.95 -3.31 -22.17
N LEU A 105 10.19 -2.65 -21.30
CA LEU A 105 8.97 -1.94 -21.67
C LEU A 105 9.31 -0.74 -22.57
N CYS A 106 8.51 -0.55 -23.61
CA CYS A 106 8.59 0.60 -24.52
C CYS A 106 7.77 1.81 -24.04
N TYR A 107 7.08 1.68 -22.92
CA TYR A 107 6.29 2.72 -22.27
C TYR A 107 6.61 2.78 -20.77
N THR A 108 6.24 3.88 -20.12
CA THR A 108 6.34 4.02 -18.66
C THR A 108 5.16 4.81 -18.13
N ASN A 109 4.49 4.25 -17.13
CA ASN A 109 3.57 4.98 -16.27
C ASN A 109 4.11 5.11 -14.82
N LEU A 110 5.28 4.51 -14.55
CA LEU A 110 6.07 4.70 -13.33
C LEU A 110 6.74 6.08 -13.31
N THR A 111 5.94 7.12 -13.09
CA THR A 111 6.45 8.48 -12.90
C THR A 111 5.78 9.12 -11.70
N ARG A 112 6.51 10.03 -11.04
CA ARG A 112 5.99 10.77 -9.88
C ARG A 112 4.65 11.46 -10.17
N ASN A 113 4.52 12.09 -11.34
CA ASN A 113 3.30 12.81 -11.71
C ASN A 113 2.12 11.87 -11.92
N ILE A 114 2.32 10.75 -12.61
CA ILE A 114 1.25 9.77 -12.83
C ILE A 114 0.81 9.16 -11.49
N ILE A 115 1.75 8.73 -10.66
CA ILE A 115 1.47 8.19 -9.32
C ILE A 115 0.69 9.23 -8.48
N ALA A 116 1.16 10.47 -8.43
CA ALA A 116 0.49 11.54 -7.69
C ALA A 116 -0.93 11.83 -8.22
N ASN A 117 -1.15 11.74 -9.53
CA ASN A 117 -2.47 11.94 -10.13
C ASN A 117 -3.48 10.87 -9.71
N HIS A 118 -3.04 9.63 -9.48
CA HIS A 118 -3.94 8.59 -8.94
C HIS A 118 -4.39 8.90 -7.51
N PHE A 119 -3.54 9.51 -6.68
CA PHE A 119 -3.91 9.92 -5.33
C PHE A 119 -4.76 11.20 -5.28
N ASN A 120 -4.74 12.00 -6.36
CA ASN A 120 -5.52 13.24 -6.49
C ASN A 120 -6.67 13.12 -7.52
N PHE A 121 -7.06 11.88 -7.84
CA PHE A 121 -8.05 11.58 -8.88
C PHE A 121 -9.39 12.29 -8.59
N GLU A 122 -10.05 12.77 -9.65
CA GLU A 122 -11.29 13.57 -9.57
C GLU A 122 -11.18 14.84 -8.68
N ASN A 123 -9.99 15.42 -8.55
CA ASN A 123 -9.70 16.56 -7.67
C ASN A 123 -10.01 16.27 -6.19
N ARG A 124 -9.91 15.00 -5.78
CA ARG A 124 -10.09 14.59 -4.38
C ARG A 124 -8.74 14.22 -3.79
N ASN A 125 -8.46 14.71 -2.59
CA ASN A 125 -7.28 14.30 -1.82
C ASN A 125 -7.58 12.93 -1.18
N ASN A 126 -7.36 11.85 -1.93
CA ASN A 126 -7.70 10.50 -1.48
C ASN A 126 -6.82 10.08 -0.30
N ILE A 127 -7.37 9.23 0.57
CA ILE A 127 -6.66 8.65 1.70
C ILE A 127 -5.87 7.44 1.18
N ILE A 128 -4.58 7.40 1.45
CA ILE A 128 -3.71 6.28 1.03
C ILE A 128 -3.82 5.16 2.06
N LEU A 129 -4.14 3.95 1.60
CA LEU A 129 -4.18 2.74 2.40
C LEU A 129 -2.98 1.85 2.04
N VAL A 130 -2.20 1.46 3.04
CA VAL A 130 -1.04 0.56 2.89
C VAL A 130 -1.13 -0.62 3.87
N TRP A 131 -0.53 -1.74 3.51
CA TRP A 131 -0.36 -2.89 4.40
C TRP A 131 1.00 -2.85 5.08
N ASN A 132 1.04 -2.72 6.41
CA ASN A 132 2.30 -2.61 7.19
C ASN A 132 3.30 -1.59 6.59
N GLY A 133 2.81 -0.50 6.01
CA GLY A 133 3.54 0.32 5.04
C GLY A 133 4.49 1.35 5.62
N SER A 134 5.25 0.99 6.66
CA SER A 134 6.28 1.88 7.23
C SER A 134 7.32 2.31 6.19
N THR A 135 7.62 1.46 5.22
CA THR A 135 8.50 1.72 4.09
C THR A 135 7.83 2.56 3.01
N ASP A 136 6.54 2.35 2.76
CA ASP A 136 5.76 3.12 1.79
C ASP A 136 5.71 4.60 2.14
N VAL A 137 5.70 4.95 3.43
CA VAL A 137 5.82 6.35 3.87
C VAL A 137 7.07 7.01 3.31
N ILE A 138 8.21 6.33 3.38
CA ILE A 138 9.49 6.87 2.90
C ILE A 138 9.41 7.12 1.40
N ILE A 139 8.75 6.23 0.65
CA ILE A 139 8.53 6.37 -0.79
C ILE A 139 7.62 7.58 -1.07
N LEU A 140 6.49 7.68 -0.38
CA LEU A 140 5.52 8.76 -0.53
C LEU A 140 6.14 10.14 -0.19
N GLU A 141 6.93 10.22 0.89
CA GLU A 141 7.68 11.42 1.26
C GLU A 141 8.70 11.81 0.20
N ARG A 142 9.47 10.84 -0.33
CA ARG A 142 10.44 11.07 -1.42
C ARG A 142 9.75 11.48 -2.73
N LEU A 143 8.55 10.99 -2.99
CA LEU A 143 7.68 11.41 -4.09
C LEU A 143 6.94 12.73 -3.78
N ARG A 144 7.09 13.30 -2.57
CA ARG A 144 6.37 14.47 -2.05
C ARG A 144 4.85 14.36 -2.24
N ILE A 145 4.30 13.20 -1.89
CA ILE A 145 2.87 12.91 -1.84
C ILE A 145 2.45 13.02 -0.37
N TRP A 146 1.59 14.00 -0.07
CA TRP A 146 1.27 14.41 1.31
C TRP A 146 -0.16 14.06 1.74
N ASN A 147 -0.81 13.19 0.99
CA ASN A 147 -2.13 12.66 1.31
C ASN A 147 -2.13 12.00 2.71
N ALA A 148 -3.29 11.96 3.36
CA ALA A 148 -3.45 11.22 4.60
C ALA A 148 -3.14 9.73 4.37
N VAL A 149 -2.33 9.12 5.23
CA VAL A 149 -1.95 7.71 5.10
C VAL A 149 -2.45 6.91 6.30
N VAL A 150 -3.17 5.83 6.00
CA VAL A 150 -3.64 4.85 6.98
C VAL A 150 -2.99 3.50 6.74
N ASN A 151 -2.70 2.81 7.82
CA ASN A 151 -2.02 1.52 7.85
C ASN A 151 -2.99 0.43 8.28
N LEU A 152 -3.14 -0.57 7.42
CA LEU A 152 -3.79 -1.83 7.73
C LEU A 152 -2.74 -2.83 8.18
N GLU A 153 -3.01 -3.49 9.30
CA GLU A 153 -2.14 -4.53 9.85
C GLU A 153 -2.98 -5.60 10.57
N ALA A 154 -2.48 -6.84 10.61
CA ALA A 154 -3.04 -7.89 11.44
C ALA A 154 -2.11 -8.17 12.62
N TYR A 155 -2.58 -7.85 13.83
CA TYR A 155 -1.75 -7.83 15.03
C TYR A 155 -2.39 -8.58 16.20
N ASP A 156 -1.57 -9.38 16.90
CA ASP A 156 -1.93 -9.98 18.18
C ASP A 156 -1.76 -8.96 19.30
N VAL A 157 -2.85 -8.27 19.62
CA VAL A 157 -2.90 -7.18 20.61
C VAL A 157 -2.61 -7.69 22.02
N TYR A 158 -3.07 -8.90 22.35
CA TYR A 158 -3.05 -9.44 23.72
C TYR A 158 -1.93 -10.46 23.96
N ASN A 159 -1.14 -10.77 22.93
CA ASN A 159 -0.06 -11.76 22.97
C ASN A 159 -0.57 -13.15 23.41
N ASN A 160 -1.74 -13.53 22.90
CA ASN A 160 -2.42 -14.78 23.23
C ASN A 160 -2.82 -15.59 21.99
N GLY A 161 -2.34 -15.18 20.81
CA GLY A 161 -2.67 -15.77 19.52
C GLY A 161 -3.99 -15.28 18.91
N ASP A 162 -4.72 -14.37 19.57
CA ASP A 162 -5.92 -13.73 19.00
C ASP A 162 -5.50 -12.51 18.19
N PHE A 163 -5.60 -12.63 16.87
CA PHE A 163 -5.25 -11.57 15.94
C PHE A 163 -6.44 -10.65 15.63
N PHE A 164 -6.13 -9.38 15.47
CA PHE A 164 -7.07 -8.35 15.04
C PHE A 164 -6.58 -7.68 13.79
N LEU A 165 -7.49 -7.43 12.85
CA LEU A 165 -7.24 -6.53 11.73
C LEU A 165 -7.46 -5.10 12.21
N ARG A 166 -6.43 -4.27 12.10
CA ARG A 166 -6.39 -2.91 12.67
C ARG A 166 -6.13 -1.93 11.55
N LEU A 167 -6.96 -0.89 11.51
CA LEU A 167 -6.73 0.28 10.68
C LEU A 167 -6.28 1.42 11.59
N THR A 168 -5.09 1.95 11.34
CA THR A 168 -4.49 3.02 12.15
C THR A 168 -4.07 4.19 11.28
N PHE A 169 -4.11 5.40 11.83
CA PHE A 169 -3.49 6.54 11.17
C PHE A 169 -1.97 6.39 11.25
N LEU A 170 -1.28 6.34 10.12
CA LEU A 170 0.08 5.79 10.07
C LEU A 170 1.11 6.67 10.81
N ARG A 171 0.92 7.99 10.80
CA ARG A 171 1.81 8.97 11.45
C ARG A 171 1.66 8.99 12.97
N THR A 172 0.42 9.00 13.47
CA THR A 172 0.12 9.13 14.90
C THR A 172 -0.10 7.78 15.60
N LYS A 173 -0.22 6.69 14.82
CA LYS A 173 -0.57 5.34 15.30
C LYS A 173 -1.93 5.26 15.99
N GLN A 174 -2.77 6.29 15.86
CA GLN A 174 -4.11 6.29 16.45
C GLN A 174 -5.01 5.29 15.73
N LEU A 175 -5.80 4.54 16.51
CA LEU A 175 -6.70 3.50 16.00
C LEU A 175 -7.95 4.14 15.37
N ILE A 176 -8.25 3.74 14.14
CA ILE A 176 -9.46 4.14 13.41
C ILE A 176 -10.54 3.07 13.59
N ALA A 177 -10.19 1.82 13.28
CA ALA A 177 -11.07 0.66 13.34
C ALA A 177 -10.28 -0.61 13.70
N GLN A 178 -10.97 -1.58 14.30
CA GLN A 178 -10.39 -2.87 14.67
C GLN A 178 -11.47 -3.95 14.66
N VAL A 179 -11.18 -5.09 14.03
CA VAL A 179 -12.08 -6.25 13.96
C VAL A 179 -11.31 -7.53 14.28
N PRO A 180 -11.93 -8.52 14.95
CA PRO A 180 -11.27 -9.78 15.24
C PRO A 180 -11.04 -10.60 13.96
N LEU A 181 -9.84 -11.17 13.78
CA LEU A 181 -9.57 -12.19 12.75
C LEU A 181 -9.67 -13.61 13.32
N GLY A 182 -9.38 -13.77 14.62
CA GLY A 182 -9.45 -15.05 15.32
C GLY A 182 -8.06 -15.58 15.68
N LYS A 183 -8.00 -16.88 16.01
CA LYS A 183 -6.79 -17.51 16.52
C LYS A 183 -5.88 -17.97 15.40
N PHE A 184 -4.61 -17.59 15.48
CA PHE A 184 -3.57 -18.08 14.59
C PHE A 184 -2.30 -18.41 15.38
N TYR A 185 -1.78 -19.63 15.21
CA TYR A 185 -0.59 -20.06 15.93
C TYR A 185 0.65 -19.81 15.10
N LYS A 186 1.43 -18.78 15.48
CA LYS A 186 2.74 -18.51 14.89
C LYS A 186 3.70 -17.90 15.89
N ASN A 187 4.98 -17.89 15.52
CA ASN A 187 5.98 -17.10 16.23
C ASN A 187 5.90 -15.64 15.74
N GLY A 188 5.63 -14.72 16.67
CA GLY A 188 5.54 -13.28 16.40
C GLY A 188 4.10 -12.75 16.46
N ARG A 189 3.98 -11.42 16.53
CA ARG A 189 2.70 -10.72 16.77
C ARG A 189 2.05 -10.12 15.53
N LEU A 190 2.66 -10.28 14.35
CA LEU A 190 2.17 -9.76 13.08
C LEU A 190 1.89 -10.91 12.12
N LEU A 191 0.73 -10.91 11.47
CA LEU A 191 0.50 -11.76 10.30
C LEU A 191 1.08 -11.11 9.05
N SER A 192 1.59 -11.93 8.12
CA SER A 192 1.85 -11.49 6.75
C SER A 192 0.53 -11.17 6.05
N LEU A 193 0.63 -10.49 4.91
CA LEU A 193 -0.54 -10.17 4.10
C LEU A 193 -1.32 -11.43 3.71
N THR A 194 -0.59 -12.45 3.25
CA THR A 194 -1.15 -13.75 2.87
C THR A 194 -1.77 -14.47 4.07
N GLU A 195 -1.09 -14.55 5.22
CA GLU A 195 -1.63 -15.20 6.41
C GLU A 195 -2.92 -14.53 6.90
N ALA A 196 -3.00 -13.20 6.88
CA ALA A 196 -4.20 -12.48 7.26
C ALA A 196 -5.33 -12.68 6.24
N HIS A 197 -5.00 -12.66 4.96
CA HIS A 197 -5.94 -12.85 3.87
C HIS A 197 -6.56 -14.26 3.87
N ASP A 198 -5.74 -15.29 4.04
CA ASP A 198 -6.16 -16.70 4.04
C ASP A 198 -7.15 -17.03 5.18
N ILE A 199 -7.23 -16.19 6.22
CA ILE A 199 -8.21 -16.33 7.31
C ILE A 199 -9.61 -15.90 6.85
N ILE A 200 -9.71 -14.87 6.00
CA ILE A 200 -10.98 -14.21 5.68
C ILE A 200 -11.52 -14.54 4.29
N CYS A 201 -10.65 -14.96 3.37
CA CYS A 201 -10.99 -15.17 1.97
C CYS A 201 -10.66 -16.60 1.55
N TRP A 202 -11.63 -17.24 0.89
CA TRP A 202 -11.55 -18.63 0.42
C TRP A 202 -11.33 -18.70 -1.10
N ASP A 203 -11.35 -17.55 -1.77
CA ASP A 203 -11.18 -17.47 -3.21
C ASP A 203 -9.69 -17.58 -3.56
N SER A 204 -9.39 -18.35 -4.60
CA SER A 204 -8.05 -18.38 -5.17
C SER A 204 -7.83 -17.14 -6.03
N HIS A 205 -7.20 -16.10 -5.48
CA HIS A 205 -6.64 -15.05 -6.31
C HIS A 205 -5.47 -15.65 -7.10
N GLU A 206 -5.41 -15.45 -8.42
CA GLU A 206 -4.30 -15.94 -9.24
C GLU A 206 -3.01 -15.22 -8.84
N ILE A 207 -2.21 -15.84 -7.97
CA ILE A 207 -0.89 -15.36 -7.58
C ILE A 207 0.07 -15.68 -8.72
N THR A 208 0.36 -14.69 -9.56
CA THR A 208 1.28 -14.85 -10.70
C THR A 208 2.74 -15.02 -10.26
N TYR A 209 3.18 -14.36 -9.19
CA TYR A 209 4.51 -14.53 -8.58
C TYR A 209 4.56 -13.92 -7.17
N LEU A 210 5.51 -14.38 -6.35
CA LEU A 210 5.81 -13.83 -5.03
C LEU A 210 6.31 -12.38 -5.18
N HIS A 211 5.70 -11.43 -4.45
CA HIS A 211 6.00 -9.99 -4.48
C HIS A 211 5.59 -9.26 -5.78
N ASP A 212 4.41 -9.56 -6.32
CA ASP A 212 3.75 -8.70 -7.32
C ASP A 212 2.95 -7.61 -6.60
N PRO A 213 3.27 -6.32 -6.76
CA PRO A 213 2.48 -5.23 -6.15
C PRO A 213 0.99 -5.32 -6.49
N ARG A 214 0.62 -5.87 -7.66
CA ARG A 214 -0.79 -6.06 -8.02
C ARG A 214 -1.49 -7.02 -7.07
N VAL A 215 -0.86 -8.16 -6.79
CA VAL A 215 -1.41 -9.17 -5.88
C VAL A 215 -1.52 -8.58 -4.48
N ASP A 216 -0.47 -7.89 -4.02
CA ASP A 216 -0.47 -7.30 -2.68
C ASP A 216 -1.57 -6.22 -2.52
N VAL A 217 -1.84 -5.43 -3.56
CA VAL A 217 -2.99 -4.50 -3.57
C VAL A 217 -4.33 -5.23 -3.51
N ILE A 218 -4.51 -6.32 -4.26
CA ILE A 218 -5.75 -7.12 -4.25
C ILE A 218 -5.99 -7.67 -2.84
N LEU A 219 -5.01 -8.37 -2.26
CA LEU A 219 -5.14 -8.97 -0.93
C LEU A 219 -5.40 -7.92 0.15
N THR A 220 -4.72 -6.76 0.06
CA THR A 220 -4.94 -5.64 0.99
C THR A 220 -6.36 -5.07 0.86
N LYS A 221 -6.87 -4.97 -0.37
CA LYS A 221 -8.23 -4.51 -0.64
C LYS A 221 -9.28 -5.49 -0.11
N CYS A 222 -9.06 -6.80 -0.22
CA CYS A 222 -9.92 -7.82 0.40
C CYS A 222 -10.02 -7.64 1.91
N LEU A 223 -8.88 -7.48 2.58
CA LEU A 223 -8.83 -7.23 4.04
C LEU A 223 -9.53 -5.93 4.41
N PHE A 224 -9.33 -4.87 3.63
CA PHE A 224 -10.02 -3.60 3.86
C PHE A 224 -11.54 -3.73 3.70
N ASN A 225 -12.00 -4.43 2.67
CA ASN A 225 -13.43 -4.67 2.44
C ASN A 225 -14.05 -5.48 3.59
N TYR A 226 -13.33 -6.49 4.10
CA TYR A 226 -13.74 -7.23 5.31
C TYR A 226 -13.92 -6.28 6.50
N LEU A 227 -12.94 -5.42 6.78
CA LEU A 227 -13.04 -4.42 7.85
C LEU A 227 -14.21 -3.43 7.64
N VAL A 228 -14.46 -3.02 6.40
CA VAL A 228 -15.57 -2.12 6.03
C VAL A 228 -16.93 -2.78 6.26
N ASN A 229 -17.06 -4.07 5.98
CA ASN A 229 -18.31 -4.81 6.19
C ASN A 229 -18.68 -4.91 7.67
N GLU A 230 -17.68 -5.00 8.56
CA GLU A 230 -17.89 -5.10 10.01
C GLU A 230 -18.13 -3.72 10.70
N GLU A 231 -17.45 -2.65 10.27
CA GLU A 231 -17.49 -1.34 10.96
C GLU A 231 -18.26 -0.24 10.19
N THR A 232 -18.67 -0.49 8.94
CA THR A 232 -19.22 0.45 7.94
C THR A 232 -18.24 1.49 7.40
N PHE A 233 -18.29 1.72 6.09
CA PHE A 233 -17.40 2.68 5.39
C PHE A 233 -17.49 4.10 5.95
N GLU A 234 -18.69 4.58 6.25
CA GLU A 234 -18.93 5.95 6.71
C GLU A 234 -18.26 6.22 8.06
N LYS A 235 -18.33 5.26 8.99
CA LYS A 235 -17.71 5.36 10.32
C LYS A 235 -16.19 5.44 10.21
N ILE A 236 -15.61 4.60 9.35
CA ILE A 236 -14.17 4.57 9.08
C ILE A 236 -13.70 5.89 8.46
N LEU A 237 -14.41 6.36 7.43
CA LEU A 237 -14.08 7.59 6.73
C LEU A 237 -14.15 8.79 7.68
N LYS A 238 -15.26 8.94 8.42
CA LYS A 238 -15.44 10.05 9.36
C LYS A 238 -14.32 10.13 10.39
N LYS A 239 -13.96 9.01 11.02
CA LYS A 239 -12.85 8.95 11.98
C LYS A 239 -11.52 9.33 11.32
N THR A 240 -11.26 8.83 10.12
CA THR A 240 -10.01 9.12 9.41
C THR A 240 -9.87 10.62 9.12
N LEU A 241 -10.94 11.28 8.67
CA LEU A 241 -10.92 12.72 8.37
C LEU A 241 -10.66 13.56 9.61
N VAL A 242 -11.29 13.22 10.75
CA VAL A 242 -11.04 13.91 12.03
C VAL A 242 -9.56 13.82 12.45
N LEU A 243 -8.95 12.65 12.26
CA LEU A 243 -7.52 12.46 12.57
C LEU A 243 -6.62 13.21 11.60
N ALA A 244 -6.95 13.25 10.31
CA ALA A 244 -6.18 13.95 9.29
C ALA A 244 -6.17 15.48 9.49
N GLU A 245 -7.26 16.07 9.95
CA GLU A 245 -7.33 17.50 10.30
C GLU A 245 -6.52 17.87 11.55
N SER A 246 -6.22 16.88 12.40
CA SER A 246 -5.54 17.07 13.69
C SER A 246 -4.02 16.84 13.63
N SER A 247 -3.47 16.48 12.48
CA SER A 247 -2.09 15.99 12.29
C SER A 247 -1.25 16.84 11.35
#